data_AF-A0A7L3JCD2-F1
#
_entry.id   AF-A0A7L3JCD2-F1
#
_cell.length_a   1.000
_cell.length_b   1.000
_cell.length_c   1.000
_cell.angle_alpha   90.00
_cell.angle_beta   90.00
_cell.angle_gamma   90.00
#
_symmetry.space_group_name_H-M   'P 1'
#
loop_
_entity.id
_entity.type
_entity.pdbx_description
1 polymer ?
#
loop_
_entity_poly.entity_id
_entity_poly.type
_entity_poly.pdbx_seq_one_letter_code
_entity_poly.pdbx_strand_id
1 'polypeptide(L)'
;KGDGMIGNIYSMGLALQALGATGKFYAPREWDCAQAFSVVYSHDYHQPMAIAQVLPALVGRSYLEAAGLDCAASTSMSPSLPLSLSPKLETTGVHKAPITVHYSIINKLQGRHFTYTTSVRVPAGSTLLKVLQAAAAEKPDIF
;
A
#
# COMPACT_ATOMS: atom_id res chain seq x y z
N LYS A 1 14.27 1.22 20.04
CA LYS A 1 14.78 1.33 18.65
C LYS A 1 13.59 1.01 17.74
N GLY A 2 13.22 1.89 16.81
CA GLY A 2 12.08 1.66 15.92
C GLY A 2 12.38 0.57 14.90
N ASP A 3 11.33 0.05 14.26
CA ASP A 3 11.41 -0.96 13.19
C ASP A 3 12.00 -0.42 11.87
N GLY A 4 12.32 0.88 11.81
CA GLY A 4 12.81 1.57 10.61
C GLY A 4 11.71 2.26 9.82
N MET A 5 10.45 2.15 10.24
CA MET A 5 9.30 2.76 9.60
C MET A 5 9.15 4.24 9.97
N ILE A 6 8.83 5.07 8.98
CA ILE A 6 8.52 6.49 9.11
C ILE A 6 7.09 6.70 8.59
N GLY A 7 6.17 6.89 9.53
CA GLY A 7 4.74 6.88 9.23
C GLY A 7 4.23 5.44 9.07
N ASN A 8 3.83 5.05 7.86
CA ASN A 8 3.41 3.70 7.50
C ASN A 8 4.07 3.21 6.20
N ILE A 9 3.86 1.95 5.84
CA ILE A 9 4.49 1.32 4.66
C ILE A 9 4.23 2.06 3.33
N TYR A 10 3.10 2.76 3.21
CA TYR A 10 2.73 3.52 2.01
C TYR A 10 3.33 4.93 1.99
N SER A 11 3.73 5.49 3.15
CA SER A 11 4.46 6.77 3.21
C SER A 11 5.98 6.62 3.09
N MET A 12 6.50 5.40 3.31
CA MET A 12 7.95 5.14 3.34
C MET A 12 8.68 5.54 2.06
N GLY A 13 8.10 5.27 0.88
CA GLY A 13 8.72 5.61 -0.40
C GLY A 13 9.03 7.10 -0.55
N LEU A 14 8.11 7.96 -0.09
CA LEU A 14 8.32 9.41 -0.10
C LEU A 14 9.26 9.85 1.04
N ALA A 15 9.18 9.22 2.21
CA ALA A 15 10.07 9.50 3.33
C ALA A 15 11.55 9.22 2.99
N LEU A 16 11.82 8.09 2.32
CA LEU A 16 13.15 7.71 1.85
C LEU A 16 13.73 8.77 0.89
N GLN A 17 12.94 9.22 -0.09
CA GLN A 17 13.36 10.27 -1.02
C GLN A 17 13.65 11.60 -0.30
N ALA A 18 12.75 12.02 0.59
CA ALA A 18 12.89 13.27 1.31
C ALA A 18 14.15 13.27 2.21
N LEU A 19 14.37 12.22 2.98
CA LEU A 19 15.52 12.11 3.88
C LEU A 19 16.83 11.87 3.14
N GLY A 20 16.81 11.18 1.99
CA GLY A 20 17.96 11.09 1.09
C GLY A 20 18.41 12.46 0.59
N ALA A 21 17.47 13.35 0.28
CA ALA A 21 17.78 14.70 -0.23
C ALA A 21 18.12 15.73 0.87
N THR A 22 17.82 15.45 2.14
CA THR A 22 17.84 16.45 3.24
C THR A 22 18.85 16.14 4.35
N GLY A 23 19.88 15.33 4.07
CA GLY A 23 20.94 14.92 5.02
C GLY A 23 21.42 16.01 5.99
N LYS A 24 21.63 17.23 5.48
CA LYS A 24 22.13 18.37 6.26
C LYS A 24 21.20 18.86 7.39
N PHE A 25 19.92 18.51 7.36
CA PHE A 25 18.91 19.08 8.26
C PHE A 25 18.59 18.21 9.48
N TYR A 26 18.98 16.93 9.47
CA TYR A 26 18.76 16.04 10.60
C TYR A 26 20.06 15.66 11.32
N ALA A 27 21.23 16.03 10.81
CA ALA A 27 22.47 15.97 11.57
C ALA A 27 22.34 16.76 12.90
N PRO A 28 22.90 16.27 14.03
CA PRO A 28 23.75 15.08 14.16
C PRO A 28 22.96 13.77 14.38
N ARG A 29 21.63 13.80 14.36
CA ARG A 29 20.82 12.60 14.55
C ARG A 29 20.99 11.68 13.35
N GLU A 30 21.58 10.52 13.56
CA GLU A 30 21.71 9.54 12.49
C GLU A 30 20.35 8.92 12.14
N TRP A 31 20.15 8.69 10.85
CA TRP A 31 19.04 7.93 10.31
C TRP A 31 19.57 6.70 9.58
N ASP A 32 19.11 5.53 10.01
CA ASP A 32 19.48 4.26 9.40
C ASP A 32 18.68 4.03 8.11
N CYS A 33 19.22 4.55 7.00
CA CYS A 33 18.63 4.40 5.68
C CYS A 33 18.53 2.92 5.26
N ALA A 34 19.50 2.08 5.63
CA ALA A 34 19.50 0.66 5.29
C ALA A 34 18.35 -0.08 5.97
N GLN A 35 18.10 0.20 7.26
CA GLN A 35 16.96 -0.34 7.98
C GLN A 35 15.63 0.09 7.34
N ALA A 36 15.48 1.38 7.00
CA ALA A 36 14.28 1.91 6.35
C ALA A 36 14.06 1.31 4.94
N PHE A 37 15.14 1.12 4.18
CA PHE A 37 15.10 0.49 2.87
C PHE A 37 14.66 -0.98 2.96
N SER A 38 15.14 -1.73 3.96
CA SER A 38 14.74 -3.13 4.17
C SER A 38 13.23 -3.27 4.41
N VAL A 39 12.61 -2.31 5.10
CA VAL A 39 11.16 -2.32 5.35
C VAL A 39 10.38 -2.22 4.04
N VAL A 40 10.75 -1.30 3.14
CA VAL A 40 10.05 -1.18 1.84
C VAL A 40 10.39 -2.32 0.88
N TYR A 41 11.64 -2.76 0.83
CA TYR A 41 12.07 -3.82 -0.08
C TYR A 41 11.36 -5.15 0.22
N SER A 42 11.08 -5.43 1.49
CA SER A 42 10.42 -6.66 1.92
C SER A 42 8.90 -6.67 1.76
N HIS A 43 8.27 -5.54 1.42
CA HIS A 43 6.83 -5.43 1.35
C HIS A 43 6.27 -5.79 -0.03
N ASP A 44 5.16 -6.52 -0.05
CA ASP A 44 4.48 -6.95 -1.27
C ASP A 44 3.43 -5.93 -1.73
N TYR A 45 3.85 -5.01 -2.59
CA TYR A 45 3.00 -3.95 -3.12
C TYR A 45 2.12 -4.43 -4.27
N HIS A 46 0.80 -4.45 -4.04
CA HIS A 46 -0.18 -4.81 -5.07
C HIS A 46 -0.86 -3.60 -5.72
N GLN A 47 -0.83 -2.43 -5.05
CA GLN A 47 -1.48 -1.21 -5.53
C GLN A 47 -0.54 -0.41 -6.43
N PRO A 48 -0.89 -0.14 -7.72
CA PRO A 48 -0.01 0.56 -8.64
C PRO A 48 0.46 1.93 -8.14
N MET A 49 -0.40 2.66 -7.44
CA MET A 49 -0.05 3.95 -6.86
C MET A 49 1.02 3.81 -5.77
N ALA A 50 0.93 2.79 -4.91
CA ALA A 50 1.92 2.53 -3.88
C ALA A 50 3.27 2.16 -4.50
N ILE A 51 3.25 1.32 -5.55
CA ILE A 51 4.45 0.99 -6.35
C ILE A 51 5.07 2.27 -6.92
N ALA A 52 4.28 3.13 -7.57
CA ALA A 52 4.77 4.36 -8.17
C ALA A 52 5.44 5.31 -7.15
N GLN A 53 4.96 5.36 -5.90
CA GLN A 53 5.54 6.20 -4.85
C GLN A 53 6.84 5.62 -4.25
N VAL A 54 6.98 4.30 -4.21
CA VAL A 54 8.15 3.64 -3.60
C VAL A 54 9.25 3.34 -4.61
N LEU A 55 8.90 3.12 -5.88
CA LEU A 55 9.83 2.73 -6.94
C LEU A 55 11.03 3.69 -7.08
N PRO A 56 10.88 5.03 -7.08
CA PRO A 56 12.03 5.92 -7.17
C PRO A 56 13.05 5.65 -6.06
N ALA A 57 12.61 5.51 -4.80
CA ALA A 57 13.50 5.22 -3.69
C ALA A 57 14.19 3.86 -3.83
N LEU A 58 13.47 2.83 -4.32
CA LEU A 58 14.03 1.49 -4.55
C LEU A 58 15.13 1.46 -5.60
N VAL A 59 15.07 2.35 -6.61
CA VAL A 59 16.10 2.49 -7.64
C VAL A 59 17.12 3.58 -7.31
N GLY A 60 17.14 4.08 -6.07
CA GLY A 60 18.09 5.10 -5.62
C GLY A 60 17.88 6.48 -6.25
N ARG A 61 16.63 6.79 -6.63
CA ARG A 61 16.23 8.05 -7.26
C ARG A 61 15.25 8.83 -6.38
N SER A 62 15.10 10.12 -6.68
CA SER A 62 14.04 10.97 -6.13
C SER A 62 13.35 11.78 -7.22
N TYR A 63 12.18 12.34 -6.91
CA TYR A 63 11.50 13.27 -7.83
C TYR A 63 12.29 14.54 -8.15
N LEU A 64 13.32 14.88 -7.38
CA LEU A 64 14.22 16.00 -7.70
C LEU A 64 15.03 15.76 -8.99
N GLU A 65 15.21 14.49 -9.38
CA GLU A 65 15.94 14.12 -10.59
C GLU A 65 15.04 14.05 -11.84
N ALA A 66 13.73 14.22 -11.70
CA ALA A 66 12.77 14.08 -12.79
C ALA A 66 13.04 15.05 -13.95
N ALA A 67 13.51 16.26 -13.65
CA ALA A 67 13.83 17.27 -14.67
C ALA A 67 15.09 16.93 -15.49
N GLY A 68 15.97 16.05 -14.97
CA GLY A 68 17.23 15.65 -15.61
C GLY A 68 17.14 14.32 -16.36
N LEU A 69 15.94 13.80 -16.60
CA LEU A 69 15.77 12.49 -17.22
C LEU A 69 16.15 12.51 -18.70
N ASP A 70 17.15 11.72 -19.08
CA ASP A 70 17.50 11.48 -20.48
C ASP A 70 16.58 10.40 -21.08
N CYS A 71 15.55 10.85 -21.79
CA CYS A 71 14.62 9.97 -22.49
C CYS A 71 15.27 9.19 -23.64
N ALA A 72 16.35 9.69 -24.25
CA ALA A 72 17.01 9.00 -25.36
C ALA A 72 17.84 7.79 -24.88
N ALA A 73 18.48 7.91 -23.72
CA ALA A 73 19.25 6.83 -23.09
C ALA A 73 18.40 5.61 -22.65
N SER A 74 17.09 5.81 -22.46
CA SER A 74 16.14 4.76 -22.05
C SER A 74 15.94 3.65 -23.08
N THR A 75 16.34 3.87 -24.34
CA THR A 75 16.22 2.89 -25.45
C THR A 75 17.15 1.67 -25.30
N SER A 76 18.12 1.71 -24.38
CA SER A 76 19.12 0.65 -24.19
C SER A 76 18.81 -0.36 -23.07
N MET A 77 17.74 -0.18 -22.29
CA MET A 77 17.42 -1.09 -21.19
C MET A 77 16.51 -2.26 -21.59
N SER A 78 17.21 -3.35 -21.90
CA SER A 78 16.85 -4.77 -21.97
C SER A 78 15.98 -5.30 -23.13
N PRO A 79 16.39 -6.45 -23.73
CA PRO A 79 15.44 -7.28 -24.46
C PRO A 79 14.33 -7.64 -23.49
N SER A 80 13.09 -7.71 -23.96
CA SER A 80 11.97 -8.28 -23.19
C SER A 80 12.46 -9.52 -22.46
N LEU A 81 12.72 -9.42 -21.15
CA LEU A 81 12.87 -10.59 -20.31
C LEU A 81 11.62 -11.41 -20.63
N PRO A 82 11.74 -12.69 -21.02
CA PRO A 82 10.56 -13.51 -21.19
C PRO A 82 9.76 -13.32 -19.91
N LEU A 83 8.54 -12.77 -20.05
CA LEU A 83 7.58 -12.71 -18.97
C LEU A 83 7.49 -14.15 -18.51
N SER A 84 8.20 -14.47 -17.42
CA SER A 84 8.02 -15.73 -16.73
C SER A 84 6.53 -15.76 -16.50
N LEU A 85 5.85 -16.67 -17.21
CA LEU A 85 4.42 -16.87 -17.08
C LEU A 85 4.14 -16.79 -15.60
N SER A 86 3.41 -15.75 -15.18
CA SER A 86 2.98 -15.59 -13.80
C SER A 86 2.53 -16.97 -13.36
N PRO A 87 3.06 -17.54 -12.26
CA PRO A 87 2.64 -18.86 -11.83
C PRO A 87 1.13 -18.83 -11.82
N LYS A 88 0.53 -19.60 -12.73
CA LYS A 88 -0.91 -19.68 -12.91
C LYS A 88 -1.40 -19.94 -11.51
N LEU A 89 -2.07 -18.96 -10.91
CA LEU A 89 -2.45 -18.99 -9.50
C LEU A 89 -3.16 -20.33 -9.33
N GLU A 90 -2.45 -21.30 -8.78
CA GLU A 90 -3.03 -22.60 -8.50
C GLU A 90 -4.06 -22.23 -7.46
N THR A 91 -5.32 -22.23 -7.90
CA THR A 91 -6.44 -22.21 -6.99
C THR A 91 -6.50 -23.63 -6.45
N THR A 92 -5.48 -24.02 -5.67
CA THR A 92 -5.69 -24.94 -4.56
C THR A 92 -6.62 -24.14 -3.65
N GLY A 93 -7.92 -24.23 -3.97
CA GLY A 93 -9.01 -23.70 -3.18
C GLY A 93 -9.01 -24.48 -1.88
N VAL A 94 -8.08 -24.15 -0.99
CA VAL A 94 -8.28 -24.35 0.43
C VAL A 94 -9.54 -23.56 0.70
N HIS A 95 -10.67 -24.28 0.82
CA HIS A 95 -11.95 -23.72 1.20
C HIS A 95 -11.79 -23.12 2.59
N LYS A 96 -11.31 -21.88 2.65
CA LYS A 96 -11.21 -21.12 3.88
C LYS A 96 -12.64 -20.81 4.30
N ALA A 97 -12.96 -21.18 5.54
CA ALA A 97 -14.28 -20.93 6.11
C ALA A 97 -14.63 -19.44 5.99
N PRO A 98 -15.90 -19.08 5.72
CA PRO A 98 -16.33 -17.69 5.70
C PRO A 98 -16.05 -17.03 7.04
N ILE A 99 -15.64 -15.77 7.02
CA ILE A 99 -15.39 -14.96 8.21
C ILE A 99 -16.61 -14.10 8.52
N THR A 100 -16.79 -13.78 9.80
CA THR A 100 -17.79 -12.81 10.25
C THR A 100 -17.09 -11.53 10.64
N VAL A 101 -17.56 -10.40 10.12
CA VAL A 101 -17.00 -9.06 10.39
C VAL A 101 -18.06 -8.22 11.08
N HIS A 102 -17.69 -7.57 12.18
CA HIS A 102 -18.52 -6.55 12.82
C HIS A 102 -18.28 -5.21 12.12
N TYR A 103 -19.31 -4.73 11.41
CA TYR A 103 -19.25 -3.50 10.61
C TYR A 103 -20.14 -2.43 11.23
N SER A 104 -19.58 -1.22 11.38
CA SER A 104 -20.27 -0.07 11.98
C SER A 104 -20.13 1.17 11.10
N ILE A 105 -21.23 1.91 10.93
CA ILE A 105 -21.24 3.27 10.38
C ILE A 105 -21.67 4.26 11.46
N ILE A 106 -20.96 5.38 11.54
CA ILE A 106 -21.11 6.36 12.61
C ILE A 106 -21.15 7.76 12.00
N ASN A 107 -22.19 8.52 12.30
CA ASN A 107 -22.22 9.96 12.05
C ASN A 107 -22.44 10.71 13.36
N LYS A 108 -21.46 11.51 13.74
CA LYS A 108 -21.50 12.42 14.90
C LYS A 108 -21.13 13.87 14.53
N LEU A 109 -21.02 14.15 13.23
CA LEU A 109 -20.46 15.41 12.72
C LEU A 109 -21.54 16.35 12.19
N GLN A 110 -22.50 15.82 11.41
CA GLN A 110 -23.45 16.66 10.69
C GLN A 110 -24.83 16.04 10.60
N GLY A 111 -25.87 16.85 10.81
CA GLY A 111 -27.26 16.41 10.71
C GLY A 111 -27.69 15.51 11.87
N ARG A 112 -28.47 14.47 11.59
CA ARG A 112 -28.91 13.52 12.62
C ARG A 112 -27.77 12.56 12.96
N HIS A 113 -27.43 12.51 14.25
CA HIS A 113 -26.43 11.57 14.74
C HIS A 113 -26.96 10.15 14.70
N PHE A 114 -26.12 9.20 14.29
CA PHE A 114 -26.46 7.78 14.30
C PHE A 114 -25.22 6.92 14.49
N THR A 115 -25.46 5.69 14.93
CA THR A 115 -24.47 4.61 14.99
C THR A 115 -25.20 3.32 14.70
N TYR A 116 -24.94 2.73 13.54
CA TYR A 116 -25.51 1.46 13.14
C TYR A 116 -24.41 0.42 13.07
N THR A 117 -24.69 -0.77 13.60
CA THR A 117 -23.75 -1.90 13.60
C THR A 117 -24.45 -3.16 13.14
N THR A 118 -23.77 -3.96 12.32
CA THR A 118 -24.25 -5.27 11.89
C THR A 118 -23.08 -6.26 11.83
N SER A 119 -23.39 -7.55 11.83
CA SER A 119 -22.39 -8.60 11.64
C SER A 119 -22.62 -9.24 10.29
N VAL A 120 -21.63 -9.20 9.41
CA VAL A 120 -21.75 -9.68 8.03
C VAL A 120 -20.83 -10.86 7.81
N ARG A 121 -21.34 -11.92 7.19
CA ARG A 121 -20.55 -13.12 6.85
C ARG A 121 -20.10 -13.05 5.39
N VAL A 122 -18.80 -13.08 5.15
CA VAL A 122 -18.20 -13.01 3.81
C VAL A 122 -17.16 -14.12 3.61
N PRO A 123 -16.89 -14.56 2.36
CA PRO A 123 -15.78 -15.47 2.08
C PRO A 123 -14.45 -14.92 2.61
N ALA A 124 -13.61 -15.78 3.16
CA ALA A 124 -12.26 -15.38 3.60
C ALA A 124 -11.44 -14.85 2.42
N GLY A 125 -10.69 -13.78 2.64
CA GLY A 125 -9.95 -13.06 1.58
C GLY A 125 -10.77 -11.99 0.86
N SER A 126 -12.04 -11.81 1.21
CA SER A 126 -12.84 -10.68 0.72
C SER A 126 -12.26 -9.33 1.17
N THR A 127 -12.42 -8.30 0.34
CA THR A 127 -12.03 -6.93 0.67
C THR A 127 -13.08 -6.26 1.58
N LEU A 128 -12.70 -5.15 2.22
CA LEU A 128 -13.64 -4.33 3.00
C LEU A 128 -14.85 -3.88 2.14
N LEU A 129 -14.64 -3.52 0.87
CA LEU A 129 -15.72 -3.16 -0.05
C LEU A 129 -16.78 -4.26 -0.16
N LYS A 130 -16.38 -5.54 -0.13
CA LYS A 130 -17.33 -6.66 -0.18
C LYS A 130 -18.17 -6.77 1.10
N VAL A 131 -17.59 -6.43 2.26
CA VAL A 131 -18.33 -6.34 3.53
C VAL A 131 -19.38 -5.23 3.46
N LEU A 132 -19.02 -4.06 2.92
CA LEU A 132 -19.96 -2.94 2.71
C LEU A 132 -21.13 -3.35 1.82
N GLN A 133 -20.84 -3.99 0.68
CA GLN A 133 -21.86 -4.47 -0.25
C GLN A 133 -22.81 -5.50 0.39
N ALA A 134 -22.27 -6.40 1.20
CA ALA A 134 -23.08 -7.41 1.88
C ALA A 134 -23.93 -6.80 3.02
N ALA A 135 -23.42 -5.80 3.75
CA ALA A 135 -24.20 -5.04 4.71
C ALA A 135 -25.37 -4.29 4.06
N ALA A 136 -25.12 -3.61 2.94
CA ALA A 136 -26.13 -2.89 2.16
C ALA A 136 -27.18 -3.83 1.56
N ALA A 137 -26.78 -5.03 1.12
CA ALA A 137 -27.72 -6.03 0.63
C ALA A 137 -28.63 -6.61 1.73
N GLU A 138 -28.13 -6.82 2.95
CA GLU A 138 -28.92 -7.32 4.08
C GLU A 138 -29.87 -6.27 4.66
N LYS A 139 -29.43 -5.00 4.73
CA LYS A 139 -30.15 -3.90 5.39
C LYS A 139 -30.03 -2.59 4.60
N PRO A 140 -30.65 -2.49 3.42
CA PRO A 140 -30.48 -1.36 2.50
C PRO A 140 -30.98 -0.02 3.05
N ASP A 141 -31.96 -0.05 3.97
CA ASP A 141 -32.48 1.18 4.58
C ASP A 141 -31.56 1.75 5.67
N ILE A 142 -30.48 1.02 6.02
CA ILE A 142 -29.54 1.38 7.09
C ILE A 142 -28.12 1.61 6.55
N PHE A 143 -27.63 0.76 5.64
CA PHE A 143 -26.22 0.72 5.20
C PHE A 143 -26.03 0.97 3.70
#